data_AF-A0A2A2IDD3-F1
#
_entry.id   AF-A0A2A2IDD3-F1
#
_cell.length_a   1.000
_cell.length_b   1.000
_cell.length_c   1.000
_cell.angle_alpha   90.00
_cell.angle_beta   90.00
_cell.angle_gamma   90.00
#
_symmetry.space_group_name_H-M   'P 1'
#
loop_
_entity.id
_entity.type
_entity.pdbx_description
1 polymer ?
#
loop_
_entity_poly.entity_id
_entity_poly.type
_entity_poly.pdbx_seq_one_letter_code
_entity_poly.pdbx_strand_id
1 'polypeptide(L)'
;MLRNLSFFIGTGLLVISCLIGCSNEPEKTESDVTFSDKNAEEKGVLSKDDAEVLVYNELSAEEKQNLTIDFIKEEGTKYFIRVYETVNGEMKVKKKYTVDFYTEEIKLID
;
A
#
# COMPACT_ATOMS: atom_id res chain seq x y z
N MET A 1 57.97 -53.03 19.12
CA MET A 1 57.41 -52.44 17.89
C MET A 1 55.91 -52.71 17.91
N LEU A 2 55.08 -51.66 17.86
CA LEU A 2 53.60 -51.65 17.88
C LEU A 2 52.96 -52.22 19.18
N ARG A 3 51.86 -51.71 19.73
CA ARG A 3 50.78 -50.89 19.18
C ARG A 3 50.06 -50.21 20.36
N ASN A 4 49.80 -48.90 20.23
CA ASN A 4 48.84 -48.19 21.06
C ASN A 4 47.43 -48.76 20.81
N LEU A 5 46.66 -48.99 21.87
CA LEU A 5 45.21 -49.16 21.78
C LEU A 5 44.59 -48.62 23.06
N SER A 6 44.28 -47.32 23.06
CA SER A 6 43.42 -46.72 24.09
C SER A 6 41.97 -46.78 23.63
N PHE A 7 41.10 -47.13 24.57
CA PHE A 7 39.71 -47.52 24.41
C PHE A 7 38.86 -46.46 25.12
N PHE A 8 38.08 -45.65 24.39
CA PHE A 8 36.97 -44.86 24.93
C PHE A 8 35.93 -44.71 23.81
N ILE A 9 34.91 -45.57 23.81
CA ILE A 9 33.56 -45.32 24.36
C ILE A 9 32.83 -44.23 23.59
N GLY A 10 31.87 -44.70 22.78
CA GLY A 10 30.96 -43.87 22.02
C GLY A 10 29.88 -43.23 22.87
N THR A 11 29.49 -42.04 22.42
CA THR A 11 28.22 -41.31 22.60
C THR A 11 28.34 -40.15 21.60
N GLY A 12 27.35 -39.67 20.88
CA GLY A 12 25.98 -40.04 20.65
C GLY A 12 25.55 -39.26 19.39
N LEU A 13 24.49 -39.73 18.77
CA LEU A 13 23.78 -39.12 17.67
C LEU A 13 23.56 -37.60 17.91
N LEU A 14 23.98 -36.73 16.99
CA LEU A 14 23.41 -35.39 16.87
C LEU A 14 23.42 -34.96 15.41
N VAL A 15 22.25 -35.19 14.81
CA VAL A 15 21.83 -34.76 13.49
C VAL A 15 21.85 -33.22 13.49
N ILE A 16 22.74 -32.62 12.70
CA ILE A 16 22.72 -31.18 12.43
C ILE A 16 21.62 -30.96 11.39
N SER A 17 20.39 -30.80 11.90
CA SER A 17 19.25 -30.36 11.10
C SER A 17 19.39 -28.88 10.81
N CYS A 18 19.31 -28.54 9.52
CA CYS A 18 19.22 -27.21 8.96
C CYS A 18 18.28 -26.30 9.78
N LEU A 19 18.85 -25.29 10.43
CA LEU A 19 18.09 -24.09 10.77
C LEU A 19 18.47 -23.03 9.74
N ILE A 20 17.67 -23.03 8.67
CA ILE A 20 17.47 -21.91 7.76
C ILE A 20 16.98 -20.75 8.64
N GLY A 21 17.92 -19.94 9.11
CA GLY A 21 17.64 -18.65 9.73
C GLY A 21 17.43 -17.62 8.63
N CYS A 22 16.30 -17.72 7.91
CA CYS A 22 15.80 -16.56 7.18
C CYS A 22 15.23 -15.61 8.23
N SER A 23 16.04 -14.60 8.55
CA SER A 23 15.59 -13.40 9.25
C SER A 23 14.31 -12.94 8.58
N ASN A 24 13.23 -12.82 9.35
CA ASN A 24 12.01 -12.13 8.92
C ASN A 24 12.38 -10.66 8.76
N GLU A 25 12.94 -10.30 7.61
CA GLU A 25 12.77 -8.95 7.10
C GLU A 25 11.26 -8.76 6.90
N PRO A 26 10.66 -7.63 7.34
CA PRO A 26 9.33 -7.31 6.87
C PRO A 26 9.45 -7.23 5.35
N GLU A 27 8.78 -8.13 4.64
CA GLU A 27 8.49 -7.97 3.22
C GLU A 27 7.78 -6.63 3.09
N LYS A 28 8.55 -5.57 2.84
CA LYS A 28 8.03 -4.40 2.16
C LYS A 28 7.62 -4.95 0.81
N THR A 29 6.33 -5.28 0.68
CA THR A 29 5.71 -5.40 -0.62
C THR A 29 6.14 -4.15 -1.36
N GLU A 30 7.00 -4.33 -2.36
CA GLU A 30 7.50 -3.26 -3.21
C GLU A 30 6.30 -2.83 -4.06
N SER A 31 5.33 -2.14 -3.45
CA SER A 31 4.30 -1.41 -4.16
C SER A 31 5.07 -0.43 -5.03
N ASP A 32 4.79 -0.44 -6.33
CA ASP A 32 5.41 0.48 -7.28
C ASP A 32 5.14 1.93 -6.81
N VAL A 33 6.11 2.51 -6.08
CA VAL A 33 5.95 3.78 -5.39
C VAL A 33 5.86 4.87 -6.45
N THR A 34 4.70 5.53 -6.54
CA THR A 34 4.48 6.54 -7.58
C THR A 34 5.25 7.82 -7.24
N PHE A 35 5.34 8.73 -8.21
CA PHE A 35 5.91 10.05 -7.94
C PHE A 35 5.07 10.83 -6.90
N SER A 36 3.74 10.59 -6.85
CA SER A 36 2.87 11.19 -5.85
C SER A 36 3.27 10.74 -4.45
N ASP A 37 3.51 9.45 -4.26
CA ASP A 37 3.83 8.86 -2.97
C ASP A 37 5.14 9.39 -2.40
N LYS A 38 6.19 9.51 -3.23
CA LYS A 38 7.49 10.05 -2.80
C LYS A 38 7.39 11.49 -2.31
N ASN A 39 6.69 12.34 -3.07
CA ASN A 39 6.52 13.75 -2.70
C ASN A 39 5.58 13.91 -1.49
N ALA A 40 4.64 13.00 -1.29
CA ALA A 40 3.77 12.97 -0.12
C ALA A 40 4.53 12.51 1.14
N GLU A 41 5.35 11.47 1.04
CA GLU A 41 6.23 10.97 2.11
C GLU A 41 7.20 12.06 2.58
N GLU A 42 7.87 12.76 1.65
CA GLU A 42 8.77 13.88 1.98
C GLU A 42 8.07 15.02 2.75
N LYS A 43 6.78 15.23 2.49
CA LYS A 43 5.97 16.29 3.11
C LYS A 43 5.21 15.80 4.35
N GLY A 44 5.20 14.49 4.62
CA GLY A 44 4.38 13.88 5.68
C GLY A 44 2.89 14.11 5.48
N VAL A 45 2.40 14.03 4.23
CA VAL A 45 0.99 14.22 3.87
C VAL A 45 0.45 13.02 3.10
N LEU A 46 -0.86 12.93 2.98
CA LEU A 46 -1.53 11.96 2.13
C LEU A 46 -1.15 12.16 0.65
N SER A 47 -0.89 11.06 -0.05
CA SER A 47 -0.68 11.04 -1.50
C SER A 47 -1.97 11.34 -2.26
N LYS A 48 -1.88 11.84 -3.51
CA LYS A 48 -3.06 11.99 -4.38
C LYS A 48 -3.71 10.65 -4.68
N ASP A 49 -2.90 9.62 -4.92
CA ASP A 49 -3.37 8.27 -5.23
C ASP A 49 -4.11 7.70 -4.01
N ASP A 50 -3.53 7.86 -2.81
CA ASP A 50 -4.19 7.47 -1.56
C ASP A 50 -5.50 8.25 -1.32
N ALA A 51 -5.54 9.54 -1.66
CA ALA A 51 -6.75 10.34 -1.54
C ALA A 51 -7.87 9.88 -2.50
N GLU A 52 -7.51 9.46 -3.72
CA GLU A 52 -8.46 8.83 -4.64
C GLU A 52 -8.98 7.50 -4.10
N VAL A 53 -8.11 6.70 -3.46
CA VAL A 53 -8.50 5.45 -2.78
C VAL A 53 -9.44 5.71 -1.60
N LEU A 54 -9.21 6.78 -0.82
CA LEU A 54 -10.13 7.18 0.25
C LEU A 54 -11.52 7.52 -0.32
N VAL A 55 -11.59 8.31 -1.39
CA VAL A 55 -12.87 8.62 -2.05
C VAL A 55 -13.50 7.37 -2.67
N TYR A 56 -12.70 6.46 -3.22
CA TYR A 56 -13.18 5.17 -3.73
C TYR A 56 -13.88 4.38 -2.63
N ASN A 57 -13.32 4.35 -1.43
CA ASN A 57 -13.88 3.60 -0.31
C ASN A 57 -15.26 4.10 0.14
N GLU A 58 -15.54 5.40 -0.02
CA GLU A 58 -16.85 6.02 0.25
C GLU A 58 -17.95 5.64 -0.77
N LEU A 59 -17.59 5.08 -1.93
CA LEU A 59 -18.55 4.69 -2.95
C LEU A 59 -19.22 3.35 -2.62
N SER A 60 -20.51 3.25 -2.97
CA SER A 60 -21.24 1.97 -2.92
C SER A 60 -20.66 0.97 -3.92
N ALA A 61 -20.95 -0.32 -3.73
CA ALA A 61 -20.46 -1.38 -4.61
C ALA A 61 -20.92 -1.22 -6.07
N GLU A 62 -22.11 -0.66 -6.30
CA GLU A 62 -22.63 -0.35 -7.63
C GLU A 62 -21.88 0.84 -8.26
N GLU A 63 -21.61 1.88 -7.48
CA GLU A 63 -20.84 3.03 -7.94
C GLU A 63 -19.41 2.65 -8.32
N LYS A 64 -18.76 1.79 -7.53
CA LYS A 64 -17.41 1.27 -7.81
C LYS A 64 -17.29 0.53 -9.15
N GLN A 65 -18.38 -0.04 -9.65
CA GLN A 65 -18.40 -0.77 -10.93
C GLN A 65 -18.61 0.15 -12.13
N ASN A 66 -19.30 1.28 -11.93
CA ASN A 66 -19.81 2.10 -13.03
C ASN A 66 -19.15 3.48 -13.11
N LEU A 67 -18.53 3.94 -12.03
CA LEU A 67 -17.95 5.26 -11.92
C LEU A 67 -16.43 5.20 -11.87
N THR A 68 -15.82 6.26 -12.36
CA THR A 68 -14.38 6.52 -12.32
C THR A 68 -14.10 7.68 -11.38
N ILE A 69 -12.92 7.66 -10.77
CA ILE A 69 -12.44 8.67 -9.83
C ILE A 69 -11.21 9.32 -10.43
N ASP A 70 -11.07 10.63 -10.26
CA ASP A 70 -9.95 11.38 -10.80
C ASP A 70 -9.68 12.65 -9.98
N PHE A 71 -8.42 12.88 -9.68
CA PHE A 71 -7.91 14.10 -9.07
C PHE A 71 -8.05 15.29 -10.03
N ILE A 72 -8.61 16.38 -9.53
CA ILE A 72 -8.84 17.61 -10.31
C ILE A 72 -7.74 18.62 -10.03
N LYS A 73 -7.55 18.97 -8.75
CA LYS A 73 -6.65 20.03 -8.31
C LYS A 73 -6.37 19.96 -6.81
N GLU A 74 -5.31 20.66 -6.40
CA GLU A 74 -4.97 20.92 -5.01
C GLU A 74 -5.22 22.41 -4.71
N GLU A 75 -5.88 22.70 -3.59
CA GLU A 75 -6.12 24.08 -3.14
C GLU A 75 -6.10 24.14 -1.60
N GLY A 76 -5.14 24.89 -1.05
CA GLY A 76 -4.88 24.91 0.38
C GLY A 76 -4.43 23.53 0.87
N THR A 77 -5.11 22.99 1.88
CA THR A 77 -4.84 21.66 2.44
C THR A 77 -5.66 20.54 1.78
N LYS A 78 -6.31 20.82 0.64
CA LYS A 78 -7.35 19.95 0.09
C LYS A 78 -7.05 19.49 -1.33
N TYR A 79 -7.26 18.20 -1.56
CA TYR A 79 -7.40 17.64 -2.90
C TYR A 79 -8.86 17.62 -3.31
N PHE A 80 -9.13 18.13 -4.51
CA PHE A 80 -10.43 18.09 -5.15
C PHE A 80 -10.47 16.90 -6.08
N ILE A 81 -11.44 16.02 -5.87
CA ILE A 81 -11.58 14.76 -6.58
C ILE A 81 -12.98 14.69 -7.18
N ARG A 82 -13.10 14.26 -8.43
CA ARG A 82 -14.40 14.01 -9.08
C ARG A 82 -14.67 12.52 -9.17
N VAL A 83 -15.94 12.19 -9.09
CA VAL A 83 -16.46 10.87 -9.43
C VAL A 83 -17.41 11.04 -10.61
N TYR A 84 -17.17 10.35 -11.71
CA TYR A 84 -17.87 10.55 -12.96
C TYR A 84 -18.14 9.23 -13.70
N GLU A 85 -19.13 9.25 -14.59
CA GLU A 85 -19.34 8.20 -15.58
C GLU A 85 -19.00 8.74 -16.98
N THR A 86 -18.67 7.85 -17.91
CA THR A 86 -18.57 8.20 -19.33
C THR A 86 -19.79 7.68 -20.07
N VAL A 87 -20.62 8.58 -20.61
CA VAL A 87 -21.84 8.23 -21.37
C VAL A 87 -21.70 8.80 -22.76
N ASN A 88 -21.76 7.95 -23.79
CA ASN A 88 -21.59 8.35 -25.19
C ASN A 88 -20.29 9.13 -25.46
N GLY A 89 -19.21 8.83 -24.73
CA GLY A 89 -17.92 9.52 -24.84
C GLY A 89 -17.85 10.85 -24.09
N GLU A 90 -18.93 11.27 -23.41
CA GLU A 90 -18.95 12.47 -22.58
C GLU A 90 -18.79 12.12 -21.09
N MET A 91 -17.91 12.86 -20.41
CA MET A 91 -17.77 12.73 -18.96
C MET A 91 -18.92 13.45 -18.25
N LYS A 92 -19.69 12.69 -17.47
CA LYS A 92 -20.75 13.20 -16.61
C LYS A 92 -20.36 13.06 -15.15
N VAL A 93 -19.97 14.18 -14.54
CA VAL A 93 -19.64 14.24 -13.11
C VAL A 93 -20.88 13.97 -12.27
N LYS A 94 -20.77 13.03 -11.33
CA LYS A 94 -21.84 12.62 -10.41
C LYS A 94 -21.65 13.19 -9.02
N LYS A 95 -20.40 13.20 -8.55
CA LYS A 95 -20.02 13.71 -7.23
C LYS A 95 -18.69 14.43 -7.32
N LYS A 96 -18.47 15.38 -6.43
CA LYS A 96 -17.15 15.94 -6.16
C LYS A 96 -16.87 15.83 -4.67
N TYR A 97 -15.62 15.61 -4.34
CA TYR A 97 -15.15 15.50 -2.98
C TYR A 97 -13.97 16.43 -2.76
N THR A 98 -13.82 16.88 -1.51
CA THR A 98 -12.54 17.36 -1.02
C THR A 98 -11.99 16.37 -0.01
N VAL A 99 -10.70 16.08 -0.09
CA VAL A 99 -9.95 15.31 0.92
C VAL A 99 -8.90 16.23 1.49
N ASP A 100 -8.89 16.42 2.81
CA ASP A 100 -7.79 17.12 3.48
C ASP A 100 -6.58 16.19 3.60
N PHE A 101 -5.43 16.58 3.05
CA PHE A 101 -4.26 15.69 3.00
C PHE A 101 -3.46 15.61 4.30
N TYR A 102 -3.82 16.39 5.33
CA TYR A 102 -3.26 16.24 6.68
C TYR A 102 -4.17 15.41 7.60
N THR A 103 -5.48 15.52 7.44
CA THR A 103 -6.45 14.88 8.35
C THR A 103 -7.21 13.72 7.75
N GLU A 104 -7.06 13.47 6.45
CA GLU A 104 -7.80 12.48 5.66
C GLU A 104 -9.32 12.73 5.67
N GLU A 105 -9.77 13.92 6.09
CA GLU A 105 -11.19 14.25 6.15
C GLU A 105 -11.78 14.36 4.76
N ILE A 106 -12.77 13.51 4.46
CA ILE A 106 -13.50 13.50 3.20
C ILE A 106 -14.79 14.32 3.35
N LYS A 107 -15.02 15.25 2.42
CA LYS A 107 -16.26 16.04 2.33
C LYS A 107 -16.82 16.00 0.92
N LEU A 108 -18.10 15.64 0.78
CA LEU A 108 -18.84 15.81 -0.45
C LEU A 108 -19.08 17.31 -0.71
N ILE A 109 -18.86 17.74 -1.94
CA ILE A 109 -19.08 19.12 -2.41
C ILE A 109 -19.85 19.10 -3.74
N ASP A 110 -20.65 20.14 -3.98
CA ASP A 110 -21.49 20.28 -5.19
C ASP A 110 -20.69 20.70 -6.45
#